data_AF-K1YY13-F1
#
_entry.id   AF-K1YY13-F1
#
_cell.length_a   1.000
_cell.length_b   1.000
_cell.length_c   1.000
_cell.angle_alpha   90.00
_cell.angle_beta   90.00
_cell.angle_gamma   90.00
#
_symmetry.space_group_name_H-M   'P 1'
#
loop_
_entity.id
_entity.type
_entity.pdbx_description
1 polymer ?
#
loop_
_entity_poly.entity_id
_entity_poly.type
_entity_poly.pdbx_seq_one_letter_code
_entity_poly.pdbx_strand_id
1 'polypeptide(L)'
;MQKTIKIILGSFWFLVVAWFFFIENHPYYLESFSYIGRVIAGLISFAIACGLLLGIEILLNKFRKRSLFEFRFSAVKAIVGVVLVSLISLAVLQISNDIAIYRGGVIFRDSESWGLLPEGAELEEDMELVLADQTIIADSDRFIEGFPSDLQSSFTQVGAFKSVAFTGSRILIGLLAILALNMAAFSFGKKILKTFKIKEDGENIAVSEFVLSTAIGLSAIMLAVFGLGFFGVASFINIAIALVLMLSLSAKEALSFLKLLIKESEPIKKVDAFSMFVILGGILIMAYNLLGIIRPMPIGWDDSNYYLYIPEVFAHLKGLLDGVGGMYNWELVNAIASYSPDAFLPLFVNFWGGILALVVIYLVARLALGKEQSLMSAAIFYAFPSVMFQSSMDLKNDMALLF
;
A
#
# COMPACT_ATOMS: atom_id res chain seq x y z
N MET A 1 -13.37 28.65 -18.00
CA MET A 1 -14.64 27.97 -17.65
C MET A 1 -15.07 26.94 -18.70
N GLN A 2 -15.28 27.31 -19.98
CA GLN A 2 -15.71 26.34 -21.02
C GLN A 2 -14.75 25.15 -21.23
N LYS A 3 -13.42 25.36 -21.24
CA LYS A 3 -12.45 24.25 -21.36
C LYS A 3 -12.54 23.28 -20.17
N THR A 4 -12.64 23.82 -18.96
CA THR A 4 -12.79 23.03 -17.72
C THR A 4 -14.08 22.20 -17.74
N ILE A 5 -15.21 22.78 -18.16
CA ILE A 5 -16.49 22.08 -18.28
C ILE A 5 -16.39 20.94 -19.31
N LYS A 6 -15.74 21.17 -20.46
CA LYS A 6 -15.52 20.12 -21.46
C LYS A 6 -14.66 18.97 -20.94
N ILE A 7 -13.61 19.28 -20.17
CA ILE A 7 -12.76 18.27 -19.53
C ILE A 7 -13.57 17.47 -18.51
N ILE A 8 -14.34 18.13 -17.64
CA ILE A 8 -15.18 17.46 -16.65
C ILE A 8 -16.21 16.55 -17.31
N LEU A 9 -16.92 17.04 -18.33
CA LEU A 9 -17.91 16.24 -19.07
C LEU A 9 -17.27 15.10 -19.83
N GLY A 10 -16.09 15.32 -20.44
CA GLY A 10 -15.33 14.28 -21.14
C GLY A 10 -14.82 13.19 -20.21
N SER A 11 -14.24 13.57 -19.05
CA SER A 11 -13.80 12.63 -18.02
C SER A 11 -14.96 11.87 -17.40
N PHE A 12 -16.08 12.55 -17.12
CA PHE A 12 -17.29 11.92 -16.60
C PHE A 12 -17.88 10.93 -17.62
N TRP A 13 -17.96 11.31 -18.90
CA TRP A 13 -18.42 10.42 -19.97
C TRP A 13 -17.49 9.21 -20.14
N PHE A 14 -16.17 9.42 -20.15
CA PHE A 14 -15.21 8.32 -20.21
C PHE A 14 -15.37 7.36 -19.01
N LEU A 15 -15.53 7.91 -17.81
CA LEU A 15 -15.81 7.11 -16.62
C LEU A 15 -17.10 6.31 -16.78
N VAL A 16 -18.18 6.91 -17.29
CA VAL A 16 -19.47 6.23 -17.54
C VAL A 16 -19.34 5.13 -18.60
N VAL A 17 -18.60 5.37 -19.68
CA VAL A 17 -18.40 4.37 -20.75
C VAL A 17 -17.51 3.22 -20.26
N ALA A 18 -16.39 3.54 -19.61
CA ALA A 18 -15.53 2.52 -19.00
C ALA A 18 -16.31 1.71 -17.96
N TRP A 19 -17.11 2.40 -17.12
CA TRP A 19 -18.00 1.80 -16.14
C TRP A 19 -19.01 0.84 -16.76
N PHE A 20 -19.71 1.26 -17.82
CA PHE A 20 -20.68 0.41 -18.51
C PHE A 20 -20.01 -0.82 -19.13
N PHE A 21 -18.87 -0.64 -19.79
CA PHE A 21 -18.08 -1.74 -20.35
C PHE A 21 -17.67 -2.76 -19.27
N PHE A 22 -17.18 -2.30 -18.12
CA PHE A 22 -16.79 -3.19 -17.03
C PHE A 22 -17.97 -3.89 -16.36
N ILE A 23 -19.11 -3.22 -16.17
CA ILE A 23 -20.30 -3.89 -15.61
C ILE A 23 -20.83 -4.99 -16.52
N GLU A 24 -20.92 -4.75 -17.83
CA GLU A 24 -21.47 -5.73 -18.77
C GLU A 24 -20.54 -6.93 -18.97
N ASN A 25 -19.22 -6.71 -19.01
CA ASN A 25 -18.28 -7.77 -19.40
C ASN A 25 -17.63 -8.47 -18.21
N HIS A 26 -17.75 -7.92 -16.99
CA HIS A 26 -17.05 -8.41 -15.81
C HIS A 26 -17.98 -8.39 -14.58
N PRO A 27 -18.82 -9.43 -14.40
CA PRO A 27 -19.88 -9.48 -13.40
C PRO A 27 -19.40 -9.31 -11.95
N TYR A 28 -18.14 -9.63 -11.66
CA TYR A 28 -17.53 -9.41 -10.35
C TYR A 28 -17.49 -7.91 -9.95
N TYR A 29 -17.57 -6.97 -10.91
CA TYR A 29 -17.72 -5.55 -10.58
C TYR A 29 -19.14 -5.16 -10.13
N LEU A 30 -20.15 -6.02 -10.24
CA LEU A 30 -21.48 -5.76 -9.64
C LEU A 30 -21.42 -5.78 -8.11
N GLU A 31 -20.49 -6.55 -7.53
CA GLU A 31 -20.22 -6.49 -6.09
C GLU A 31 -19.73 -5.11 -5.65
N SER A 32 -19.10 -4.32 -6.54
CA SER A 32 -18.68 -2.94 -6.26
C SER A 32 -19.82 -2.03 -5.80
N PHE A 33 -21.09 -2.32 -6.14
CA PHE A 33 -22.23 -1.53 -5.68
C PHE A 33 -22.51 -1.72 -4.18
N SER A 34 -22.19 -2.89 -3.61
CA SER A 34 -22.23 -3.10 -2.16
C SER A 34 -21.23 -2.18 -1.41
N TYR A 35 -20.27 -1.60 -2.12
CA TYR A 35 -19.29 -0.67 -1.57
C TYR A 35 -19.78 0.79 -1.55
N ILE A 36 -20.95 1.14 -2.10
CA ILE A 36 -21.44 2.53 -2.06
C ILE A 36 -21.55 3.04 -0.62
N GLY A 37 -22.08 2.21 0.30
CA GLY A 37 -22.10 2.55 1.73
C GLY A 37 -20.69 2.79 2.29
N ARG A 38 -19.72 1.97 1.87
CA ARG A 38 -18.31 2.12 2.24
C ARG A 38 -17.69 3.40 1.66
N VAL A 39 -18.05 3.79 0.43
CA VAL A 39 -17.62 5.03 -0.21
C VAL A 39 -18.18 6.24 0.53
N ILE A 40 -19.46 6.23 0.89
CA ILE A 40 -20.08 7.33 1.67
C ILE A 40 -19.44 7.43 3.06
N ALA A 41 -19.29 6.30 3.77
CA ALA A 41 -18.56 6.22 5.03
C ALA A 41 -17.14 6.80 4.88
N GLY A 42 -16.50 6.54 3.76
CA GLY A 42 -15.19 7.06 3.40
C GLY A 42 -15.14 8.55 3.22
N LEU A 43 -16.08 9.11 2.47
CA LEU A 43 -16.16 10.55 2.27
C LEU A 43 -16.40 11.27 3.61
N ILE A 44 -17.24 10.72 4.48
CA ILE A 44 -17.47 11.25 5.83
C ILE A 44 -16.18 11.17 6.65
N SER A 45 -15.54 10.00 6.68
CA SER A 45 -14.30 9.76 7.43
C SER A 45 -13.16 10.65 6.97
N PHE A 46 -13.07 10.86 5.66
CA PHE A 46 -12.13 11.76 5.05
C PHE A 46 -12.37 13.21 5.43
N ALA A 47 -13.62 13.67 5.43
CA ALA A 47 -13.98 15.02 5.88
C ALA A 47 -13.62 15.24 7.35
N ILE A 48 -13.89 14.25 8.21
CA ILE A 48 -13.50 14.27 9.64
C ILE A 48 -11.98 14.33 9.78
N ALA A 49 -11.24 13.48 9.07
CA ALA A 49 -9.78 13.44 9.11
C ALA A 49 -9.18 14.77 8.64
N CYS A 50 -9.68 15.34 7.55
CA CYS A 50 -9.28 16.67 7.08
C CYS A 50 -9.57 17.74 8.14
N GLY A 51 -10.76 17.73 8.74
CA GLY A 51 -11.12 18.64 9.83
C GLY A 51 -10.16 18.56 11.02
N LEU A 52 -9.79 17.34 11.43
CA LEU A 52 -8.84 17.10 12.52
C LEU A 52 -7.43 17.57 12.18
N LEU A 53 -6.93 17.25 10.98
CA LEU A 53 -5.62 17.70 10.51
C LEU A 53 -5.54 19.23 10.42
N LEU A 54 -6.60 19.86 9.90
CA LEU A 54 -6.71 21.32 9.85
C LEU A 54 -6.75 21.92 11.25
N GLY A 55 -7.52 21.33 12.17
CA GLY A 55 -7.58 21.76 13.57
C GLY A 55 -6.23 21.67 14.28
N ILE A 56 -5.51 20.56 14.10
CA ILE A 56 -4.15 20.35 14.63
C ILE A 56 -3.20 21.39 14.05
N GLU A 57 -3.22 21.64 12.73
CA GLU A 57 -2.33 22.62 12.12
C GLU A 57 -2.62 24.04 12.60
N ILE A 58 -3.90 24.43 12.75
CA ILE A 58 -4.30 25.73 13.31
C ILE A 58 -3.78 25.88 14.74
N LEU A 59 -3.91 24.84 15.58
CA LEU A 59 -3.37 24.83 16.94
C LEU A 59 -1.84 24.95 16.92
N LEU A 60 -1.15 24.17 16.11
CA LEU A 60 0.32 24.21 15.98
C LEU A 60 0.79 25.58 15.47
N ASN A 61 0.10 26.20 14.52
CA ASN A 61 0.40 27.53 14.02
C ASN A 61 0.22 28.59 15.11
N LYS A 62 -0.83 28.48 15.94
CA LYS A 62 -1.03 29.33 17.11
C LYS A 62 0.15 29.21 18.09
N PHE A 63 0.59 28.00 18.41
CA PHE A 63 1.75 27.77 19.28
C PHE A 63 3.07 28.28 18.69
N ARG A 64 3.27 28.11 17.37
CA ARG A 64 4.47 28.54 16.65
C ARG A 64 4.46 30.03 16.28
N LYS A 65 3.44 30.79 16.69
CA LYS A 65 3.24 32.21 16.34
C LYS A 65 3.27 32.47 14.82
N ARG A 66 2.71 31.56 14.04
CA ARG A 66 2.53 31.67 12.59
C ARG A 66 1.11 32.13 12.26
N SER A 67 0.87 32.53 11.02
CA SER A 67 -0.49 32.76 10.53
C SER A 67 -1.34 31.50 10.69
N LEU A 68 -2.56 31.63 11.22
CA LEU A 68 -3.44 30.49 11.52
C LEU A 68 -3.73 29.64 10.27
N PHE A 69 -3.81 30.28 9.10
CA PHE A 69 -4.17 29.65 7.84
C PHE A 69 -2.98 29.37 6.92
N GLU A 70 -1.75 29.41 7.45
CA GLU A 70 -0.56 28.95 6.71
C GLU A 70 -0.41 27.43 6.84
N PHE A 71 -0.82 26.69 5.82
CA PHE A 71 -0.69 25.23 5.80
C PHE A 71 0.63 24.81 5.15
N ARG A 72 1.44 24.06 5.89
CA ARG A 72 2.69 23.47 5.40
C ARG A 72 2.66 21.95 5.57
N PHE A 73 3.09 21.24 4.55
CA PHE A 73 3.15 19.78 4.57
C PHE A 73 4.57 19.29 4.81
N SER A 74 4.70 18.15 5.49
CA SER A 74 5.93 17.35 5.50
C SER A 74 5.56 15.91 5.19
N ALA A 75 6.53 15.07 4.84
CA ALA A 75 6.25 13.65 4.60
C ALA A 75 5.64 12.99 5.85
N VAL A 76 6.13 13.35 7.04
CA VAL A 76 5.56 12.90 8.32
C VAL A 76 4.09 13.29 8.46
N LYS A 77 3.73 14.55 8.17
CA LYS A 77 2.32 14.99 8.24
C LYS A 77 1.44 14.26 7.22
N ALA A 78 1.95 13.98 6.02
CA ALA A 78 1.22 13.23 5.01
C ALA A 78 0.97 11.78 5.47
N ILE A 79 1.98 11.10 6.00
CA ILE A 79 1.87 9.75 6.55
C ILE A 79 0.85 9.72 7.70
N VAL A 80 0.96 10.64 8.67
CA VAL A 80 0.01 10.76 9.78
C VAL A 80 -1.41 10.99 9.26
N GLY A 81 -1.58 11.81 8.22
CA GLY A 81 -2.86 12.04 7.59
C GLY A 81 -3.47 10.78 6.98
N VAL A 82 -2.69 10.00 6.22
CA VAL A 82 -3.15 8.72 5.65
C VAL A 82 -3.54 7.73 6.75
N VAL A 83 -2.74 7.62 7.81
CA VAL A 83 -3.06 6.77 8.96
C VAL A 83 -4.36 7.21 9.62
N LEU A 84 -4.53 8.51 9.90
CA LEU A 84 -5.74 9.04 10.52
C LEU A 84 -6.98 8.80 9.65
N VAL A 85 -6.89 9.07 8.34
CA VAL A 85 -7.98 8.79 7.39
C VAL A 85 -8.35 7.31 7.43
N SER A 86 -7.36 6.41 7.41
CA SER A 86 -7.58 4.96 7.41
C SER A 86 -8.25 4.50 8.71
N LEU A 87 -7.78 4.97 9.86
CA LEU A 87 -8.34 4.65 11.18
C LEU A 87 -9.76 5.16 11.36
N ILE A 88 -10.04 6.39 10.92
CA ILE A 88 -11.39 6.97 11.01
C ILE A 88 -12.32 6.23 10.04
N SER A 89 -11.86 5.92 8.83
CA SER A 89 -12.63 5.15 7.84
C SER A 89 -13.01 3.79 8.40
N LEU A 90 -12.07 3.11 9.04
CA LEU A 90 -12.35 1.86 9.72
C LEU A 90 -13.34 2.04 10.88
N ALA A 91 -13.16 3.05 11.73
CA ALA A 91 -14.06 3.30 12.86
C ALA A 91 -15.49 3.56 12.38
N VAL A 92 -15.68 4.33 11.31
CA VAL A 92 -16.99 4.59 10.71
C VAL A 92 -17.56 3.32 10.08
N LEU A 93 -16.73 2.52 9.39
CA LEU A 93 -17.15 1.22 8.85
C LEU A 93 -17.55 0.22 9.94
N GLN A 94 -16.88 0.23 11.09
CA GLN A 94 -17.17 -0.64 12.23
C GLN A 94 -18.38 -0.20 13.03
N ILE A 95 -18.68 1.10 13.04
CA ILE A 95 -19.98 1.58 13.54
C ILE A 95 -21.10 1.10 12.62
N SER A 96 -20.80 0.78 11.35
CA SER A 96 -21.78 0.33 10.36
C SER A 96 -21.89 -1.18 10.15
N ASN A 97 -20.90 -2.00 10.55
CA ASN A 97 -20.89 -3.46 10.32
C ASN A 97 -20.24 -4.21 11.52
N ASP A 98 -20.81 -5.36 11.87
CA ASP A 98 -20.20 -6.32 12.80
C ASP A 98 -18.89 -6.88 12.20
N ILE A 99 -17.80 -6.83 12.99
CA ILE A 99 -16.48 -7.34 12.62
C ILE A 99 -16.05 -8.38 13.63
N ALA A 100 -15.64 -9.54 13.12
CA ALA A 100 -15.04 -10.60 13.91
C ALA A 100 -13.60 -10.84 13.50
N ILE A 101 -12.77 -11.19 14.48
CA ILE A 101 -11.44 -11.76 14.24
C ILE A 101 -11.57 -13.25 14.42
N TYR A 102 -11.19 -14.00 13.38
CA TYR A 102 -11.05 -15.43 13.48
C TYR A 102 -9.82 -15.77 14.32
N ARG A 103 -10.01 -16.62 15.34
CA ARG A 103 -9.00 -17.11 16.27
C ARG A 103 -9.07 -18.63 16.31
N GLY A 104 -8.24 -19.28 15.52
CA GLY A 104 -8.28 -20.74 15.35
C GLY A 104 -7.24 -21.24 14.36
N GLY A 105 -7.29 -22.54 14.07
CA GLY A 105 -6.44 -23.16 13.06
C GLY A 105 -6.80 -22.73 11.64
N VAL A 106 -6.14 -23.26 10.62
CA VAL A 106 -6.47 -22.94 9.23
C VAL A 106 -7.83 -23.57 8.89
N ILE A 107 -8.84 -22.76 8.55
CA ILE A 107 -10.09 -23.28 7.97
C ILE A 107 -9.86 -23.52 6.48
N PHE A 108 -10.13 -24.73 6.05
CA PHE A 108 -10.15 -25.12 4.66
C PHE A 108 -11.52 -25.65 4.25
N ARG A 109 -11.74 -25.69 2.94
CA ARG A 109 -12.89 -26.31 2.31
C ARG A 109 -12.39 -27.27 1.24
N ASP A 110 -12.77 -28.53 1.34
CA ASP A 110 -12.56 -29.51 0.27
C ASP A 110 -13.85 -29.70 -0.55
N SER A 111 -13.83 -30.65 -1.49
CA SER A 111 -14.99 -30.94 -2.36
C SER A 111 -16.23 -31.47 -1.60
N GLU A 112 -16.07 -31.93 -0.36
CA GLU A 112 -17.09 -32.61 0.44
C GLU A 112 -17.43 -31.89 1.76
N SER A 113 -16.54 -31.06 2.32
CA SER A 113 -16.65 -30.56 3.69
C SER A 113 -15.82 -29.31 4.02
N TRP A 114 -16.05 -28.78 5.23
CA TRP A 114 -15.23 -27.76 5.88
C TRP A 114 -14.38 -28.42 6.96
N GLY A 115 -13.12 -28.02 7.08
CA GLY A 115 -12.23 -28.58 8.10
C GLY A 115 -11.32 -27.52 8.73
N LEU A 116 -10.74 -27.87 9.88
CA LEU A 116 -9.81 -27.03 10.62
C LEU A 116 -8.48 -27.76 10.78
N LEU A 117 -7.45 -27.20 10.19
CA LEU A 117 -6.09 -27.69 10.29
C LEU A 117 -5.35 -26.98 11.44
N PRO A 118 -4.47 -27.68 12.18
CA PRO A 118 -3.58 -27.03 13.13
C PRO A 118 -2.74 -25.93 12.46
N GLU A 119 -2.36 -24.92 13.23
CA GLU A 119 -1.48 -23.86 12.75
C GLU A 119 -0.17 -24.45 12.21
N GLY A 120 0.14 -24.16 10.94
CA GLY A 120 1.33 -24.67 10.24
C GLY A 120 1.19 -26.03 9.55
N ALA A 121 -0.01 -26.63 9.50
CA ALA A 121 -0.25 -27.80 8.66
C ALA A 121 -0.37 -27.41 7.18
N GLU A 122 0.19 -28.24 6.30
CA GLU A 122 0.10 -28.06 4.84
C GLU A 122 -1.30 -28.43 4.34
N LEU A 123 -1.81 -27.69 3.35
CA LEU A 123 -3.06 -28.00 2.66
C LEU A 123 -2.81 -29.09 1.62
N GLU A 124 -3.72 -30.07 1.53
CA GLU A 124 -3.70 -31.06 0.45
C GLU A 124 -4.19 -30.44 -0.88
N GLU A 125 -3.87 -31.06 -2.02
CA GLU A 125 -4.14 -30.51 -3.37
C GLU A 125 -5.62 -30.19 -3.65
N ASP A 126 -6.55 -30.81 -2.93
CA ASP A 126 -8.00 -30.64 -3.06
C ASP A 126 -8.62 -29.70 -2.01
N MET A 127 -7.80 -29.11 -1.14
CA MET A 127 -8.22 -28.22 -0.07
C MET A 127 -8.06 -26.75 -0.46
N GLU A 128 -9.16 -25.99 -0.43
CA GLU A 128 -9.17 -24.54 -0.58
C GLU A 128 -9.01 -23.87 0.79
N LEU A 129 -7.99 -23.05 0.97
CA LEU A 129 -7.85 -22.21 2.15
C LEU A 129 -9.00 -21.20 2.21
N VAL A 130 -9.76 -21.18 3.30
CA VAL A 130 -10.83 -20.20 3.49
C VAL A 130 -10.47 -19.13 4.51
N LEU A 131 -9.88 -19.50 5.65
CA LEU A 131 -9.46 -18.55 6.70
C LEU A 131 -8.20 -19.03 7.41
N ALA A 132 -7.29 -18.10 7.69
CA ALA A 132 -6.13 -18.32 8.57
C ALA A 132 -6.33 -17.61 9.91
N ASP A 133 -5.55 -17.98 10.93
CA ASP A 133 -5.57 -17.29 12.24
C ASP A 133 -5.39 -15.77 12.09
N GLN A 134 -6.04 -15.00 12.97
CA GLN A 134 -6.07 -13.54 12.96
C GLN A 134 -6.71 -12.89 11.71
N THR A 135 -7.45 -13.64 10.89
CA THR A 135 -8.19 -13.04 9.77
C THR A 135 -9.32 -12.13 10.28
N ILE A 136 -9.37 -10.90 9.76
CA ILE A 136 -10.47 -9.95 10.01
C ILE A 136 -11.56 -10.18 8.98
N ILE A 137 -12.80 -10.31 9.45
CA ILE A 137 -13.98 -10.43 8.60
C ILE A 137 -14.90 -9.25 8.86
N ALA A 138 -15.30 -8.57 7.79
CA ALA A 138 -16.37 -7.57 7.80
C ALA A 138 -17.71 -8.21 7.43
N ASP A 139 -18.82 -7.66 7.94
CA ASP A 139 -20.15 -8.30 7.83
C ASP A 139 -20.11 -9.69 8.47
N SER A 140 -19.49 -9.75 9.65
CA SER A 140 -19.11 -11.01 10.29
C SER A 140 -20.31 -11.88 10.58
N ASP A 141 -21.47 -11.31 10.87
CA ASP A 141 -22.66 -12.08 11.23
C ASP A 141 -23.10 -12.95 10.05
N ARG A 142 -23.25 -12.35 8.85
CA ARG A 142 -23.62 -13.09 7.64
C ARG A 142 -22.55 -14.10 7.22
N PHE A 143 -21.27 -13.75 7.40
CA PHE A 143 -20.17 -14.62 7.05
C PHE A 143 -20.01 -15.80 8.02
N ILE A 144 -20.11 -15.56 9.33
CA ILE A 144 -20.06 -16.57 10.40
C ILE A 144 -21.26 -17.52 10.31
N GLU A 145 -22.45 -17.01 10.00
CA GLU A 145 -23.65 -17.84 9.75
C GLU A 145 -23.44 -18.87 8.62
N GLY A 146 -22.51 -18.60 7.69
CA GLY A 146 -22.14 -19.52 6.62
C GLY A 146 -21.26 -20.71 7.05
N PHE A 147 -20.65 -20.66 8.24
CA PHE A 147 -19.80 -21.75 8.76
C PHE A 147 -20.58 -22.73 9.64
N PRO A 148 -20.15 -24.01 9.70
CA PRO A 148 -20.57 -24.96 10.73
C PRO A 148 -20.45 -24.39 12.15
N SER A 149 -21.41 -24.72 13.03
CA SER A 149 -21.55 -24.13 14.37
C SER A 149 -20.35 -24.30 15.29
N ASP A 150 -19.58 -25.36 15.10
CA ASP A 150 -18.32 -25.64 15.79
C ASP A 150 -17.22 -24.64 15.40
N LEU A 151 -17.14 -24.25 14.13
CA LEU A 151 -16.21 -23.23 13.64
C LEU A 151 -16.63 -21.81 14.04
N GLN A 152 -17.93 -21.55 14.20
CA GLN A 152 -18.45 -20.24 14.63
C GLN A 152 -17.86 -19.77 15.98
N SER A 153 -17.54 -20.72 16.87
CA SER A 153 -16.92 -20.43 18.18
C SER A 153 -15.50 -19.86 18.10
N SER A 154 -14.82 -20.06 16.97
CA SER A 154 -13.48 -19.54 16.72
C SER A 154 -13.50 -18.06 16.33
N PHE A 155 -14.68 -17.48 16.05
CA PHE A 155 -14.80 -16.08 15.70
C PHE A 155 -15.06 -15.25 16.97
N THR A 156 -14.14 -14.34 17.27
CA THR A 156 -14.31 -13.39 18.36
C THR A 156 -14.86 -12.09 17.79
N GLN A 157 -16.08 -11.71 18.18
CA GLN A 157 -16.59 -10.36 17.93
C GLN A 157 -15.66 -9.35 18.59
N VAL A 158 -15.13 -8.42 17.79
CA VAL A 158 -14.14 -7.47 18.28
C VAL A 158 -14.76 -6.10 18.31
N GLY A 159 -15.01 -5.60 19.54
CA GLY A 159 -15.50 -4.24 19.73
C GLY A 159 -14.63 -3.22 19.00
N ALA A 160 -15.26 -2.19 18.42
CA ALA A 160 -14.63 -1.24 17.49
C ALA A 160 -13.24 -0.73 17.94
N PHE A 161 -13.05 -0.44 19.23
CA PHE A 161 -11.76 0.02 19.75
C PHE A 161 -10.62 -0.98 19.52
N LYS A 162 -10.84 -2.28 19.80
CA LYS A 162 -9.82 -3.31 19.63
C LYS A 162 -9.49 -3.51 18.14
N SER A 163 -10.49 -3.41 17.27
CA SER A 163 -10.31 -3.54 15.82
C SER A 163 -9.57 -2.33 15.23
N VAL A 164 -9.89 -1.11 15.68
CA VAL A 164 -9.11 0.10 15.37
C VAL A 164 -7.67 -0.02 15.86
N ALA A 165 -7.45 -0.50 17.09
CA ALA A 165 -6.12 -0.68 17.64
C ALA A 165 -5.30 -1.72 16.86
N PHE A 166 -5.88 -2.87 16.54
CA PHE A 166 -5.24 -3.90 15.73
C PHE A 166 -4.88 -3.37 14.34
N THR A 167 -5.86 -2.80 13.63
CA THR A 167 -5.66 -2.28 12.26
C THR A 167 -4.63 -1.15 12.24
N GLY A 168 -4.69 -0.25 13.23
CA GLY A 168 -3.70 0.81 13.39
C GLY A 168 -2.29 0.28 13.66
N SER A 169 -2.15 -0.75 14.48
CA SER A 169 -0.86 -1.38 14.71
C SER A 169 -0.29 -2.01 13.44
N ARG A 170 -1.12 -2.69 12.65
CA ARG A 170 -0.72 -3.27 11.37
C ARG A 170 -0.27 -2.18 10.39
N ILE A 171 -1.10 -1.16 10.15
CA ILE A 171 -0.73 -0.01 9.29
C ILE A 171 0.60 0.60 9.73
N LEU A 172 0.77 0.83 11.03
CA LEU A 172 2.01 1.41 11.57
C LEU A 172 3.22 0.51 11.30
N ILE A 173 3.12 -0.79 11.56
CA ILE A 173 4.18 -1.78 11.29
C ILE A 173 4.54 -1.78 9.80
N GLY A 174 3.54 -1.85 8.92
CA GLY A 174 3.75 -1.83 7.47
C GLY A 174 4.41 -0.54 6.98
N LEU A 175 3.97 0.62 7.48
CA LEU A 175 4.59 1.91 7.15
C LEU A 175 6.03 2.03 7.67
N LEU A 176 6.33 1.50 8.85
CA LEU A 176 7.69 1.45 9.39
C LEU A 176 8.59 0.54 8.56
N ALA A 177 8.08 -0.60 8.10
CA ALA A 177 8.81 -1.51 7.21
C ALA A 177 9.13 -0.84 5.87
N ILE A 178 8.14 -0.22 5.22
CA ILE A 178 8.34 0.55 3.99
C ILE A 178 9.33 1.69 4.21
N LEU A 179 9.21 2.42 5.32
CA LEU A 179 10.12 3.51 5.66
C LEU A 179 11.57 3.02 5.81
N ALA A 180 11.78 1.90 6.51
CA ALA A 180 13.09 1.30 6.69
C ALA A 180 13.70 0.85 5.35
N LEU A 181 12.91 0.16 4.54
CA LEU A 181 13.33 -0.34 3.22
C LEU A 181 13.63 0.81 2.25
N ASN A 182 12.75 1.80 2.18
CA ASN A 182 12.93 2.99 1.35
C ASN A 182 14.12 3.83 1.83
N MET A 183 14.35 3.94 3.15
CA MET A 183 15.53 4.61 3.68
C MET A 183 16.82 3.87 3.28
N ALA A 184 16.84 2.53 3.35
CA ALA A 184 18.00 1.74 2.91
C ALA A 184 18.25 1.93 1.41
N ALA A 185 17.21 1.79 0.59
CA ALA A 185 17.27 1.98 -0.86
C ALA A 185 17.75 3.40 -1.21
N PHE A 186 16.99 4.43 -0.82
CA PHE A 186 17.32 5.81 -1.15
C PHE A 186 18.73 6.20 -0.68
N SER A 187 19.11 5.86 0.56
CA SER A 187 20.39 6.30 1.12
C SER A 187 21.57 5.64 0.41
N PHE A 188 21.48 4.34 0.17
CA PHE A 188 22.55 3.61 -0.51
C PHE A 188 22.63 3.97 -1.99
N GLY A 189 21.49 4.11 -2.68
CA GLY A 189 21.48 4.56 -4.07
C GLY A 189 21.99 5.99 -4.23
N LYS A 190 21.64 6.92 -3.33
CA LYS A 190 22.21 8.28 -3.31
C LYS A 190 23.72 8.26 -3.08
N LYS A 191 24.22 7.34 -2.26
CA LYS A 191 25.66 7.14 -2.05
C LYS A 191 26.34 6.64 -3.34
N ILE A 192 25.72 5.70 -4.05
CA ILE A 192 26.19 5.21 -5.36
C ILE A 192 26.24 6.36 -6.37
N LEU A 193 25.15 7.10 -6.55
CA LEU A 193 25.07 8.25 -7.47
C LEU A 193 26.20 9.26 -7.24
N LYS A 194 26.42 9.66 -5.98
CA LYS A 194 27.53 10.55 -5.60
C LYS A 194 28.90 9.98 -5.92
N THR A 195 29.10 8.68 -5.70
CA THR A 195 30.37 7.99 -5.95
C THR A 195 30.69 7.97 -7.45
N PHE A 196 29.69 7.73 -8.29
CA PHE A 196 29.83 7.75 -9.74
C PHE A 196 29.67 9.15 -10.37
N LYS A 197 29.47 10.19 -9.54
CA LYS A 197 29.27 11.58 -9.97
C LYS A 197 28.13 11.76 -10.99
N ILE A 198 27.12 10.91 -10.90
CA ILE A 198 25.90 11.05 -11.70
C ILE A 198 25.12 12.23 -11.11
N LYS A 199 24.82 13.22 -11.95
CA LYS A 199 24.08 14.42 -11.56
C LYS A 199 22.69 14.37 -12.18
N GLU A 200 21.68 14.84 -11.45
CA GLU A 200 20.39 15.14 -12.06
C GLU A 200 20.38 16.55 -12.63
N ASP A 201 19.79 16.68 -13.81
CA ASP A 201 19.49 17.95 -14.46
C ASP A 201 17.96 18.11 -14.60
N GLY A 202 17.46 19.35 -14.56
CA GLY A 202 16.05 19.68 -14.84
C GLY A 202 15.34 20.48 -13.75
N GLU A 203 14.05 20.77 -13.96
CA GLU A 203 13.25 21.62 -13.05
C GLU A 203 12.83 20.90 -11.74
N ASN A 204 12.86 19.56 -11.69
CA ASN A 204 12.39 18.77 -10.55
C ASN A 204 13.52 17.95 -9.89
N ILE A 205 14.69 18.57 -9.71
CA ILE A 205 15.93 17.91 -9.22
C ILE A 205 15.65 17.05 -7.97
N ALA A 206 15.00 17.61 -6.94
CA ALA A 206 14.81 16.88 -5.68
C ALA A 206 13.92 15.62 -5.80
N VAL A 207 12.88 15.65 -6.64
CA VAL A 207 11.99 14.49 -6.84
C VAL A 207 12.65 13.47 -7.76
N SER A 208 13.39 13.93 -8.77
CA SER A 208 14.17 13.08 -9.65
C SER A 208 15.31 12.39 -8.89
N GLU A 209 15.97 13.10 -7.98
CA GLU A 209 16.97 12.57 -7.05
C GLU A 209 16.38 11.46 -6.19
N PHE A 210 15.19 11.69 -5.64
CA PHE A 210 14.49 10.69 -4.87
C PHE A 210 14.23 9.43 -5.68
N VAL A 211 13.61 9.55 -6.85
CA VAL A 211 13.29 8.40 -7.71
C VAL A 211 14.54 7.65 -8.13
N LEU A 212 15.55 8.34 -8.66
CA LEU A 212 16.77 7.71 -9.17
C LEU A 212 17.58 7.05 -8.04
N SER A 213 17.70 7.73 -6.88
CA SER A 213 18.36 7.16 -5.71
C SER A 213 17.64 5.91 -5.21
N THR A 214 16.30 5.95 -5.13
CA THR A 214 15.51 4.79 -4.70
C THR A 214 15.63 3.63 -5.68
N ALA A 215 15.54 3.88 -7.00
CA ALA A 215 15.65 2.85 -8.03
C ALA A 215 17.03 2.14 -8.02
N ILE A 216 18.12 2.91 -7.96
CA ILE A 216 19.48 2.35 -7.87
C ILE A 216 19.68 1.59 -6.56
N GLY A 217 19.15 2.12 -5.45
CA GLY A 217 19.19 1.47 -4.15
C GLY A 217 18.45 0.14 -4.13
N LEU A 218 17.23 0.12 -4.67
CA LEU A 218 16.43 -1.10 -4.82
C LEU A 218 17.13 -2.12 -5.72
N SER A 219 17.72 -1.68 -6.83
CA SER A 219 18.54 -2.55 -7.70
C SER A 219 19.70 -3.18 -6.93
N ALA A 220 20.39 -2.42 -6.09
CA ALA A 220 21.47 -2.94 -5.27
C ALA A 220 20.97 -3.92 -4.19
N ILE A 221 19.81 -3.63 -3.57
CA ILE A 221 19.17 -4.54 -2.61
C ILE A 221 18.78 -5.85 -3.30
N MET A 222 18.13 -5.79 -4.47
CA MET A 222 17.75 -6.97 -5.25
C MET A 222 18.98 -7.80 -5.61
N LEU A 223 20.07 -7.18 -6.08
CA LEU A 223 21.33 -7.87 -6.36
C LEU A 223 21.94 -8.54 -5.11
N ALA A 224 21.86 -7.90 -3.94
CA ALA A 224 22.35 -8.48 -2.70
C ALA A 224 21.49 -9.67 -2.25
N VAL A 225 20.16 -9.55 -2.27
CA VAL A 225 19.23 -10.64 -1.94
C VAL A 225 19.38 -11.80 -2.92
N PHE A 226 19.47 -11.51 -4.22
CA PHE A 226 19.75 -12.50 -5.25
C PHE A 226 21.07 -13.23 -4.98
N GLY A 227 22.14 -12.49 -4.68
CA GLY A 227 23.45 -13.07 -4.37
C GLY A 227 23.40 -13.99 -3.14
N LEU A 228 22.72 -13.56 -2.06
CA LEU A 228 22.51 -14.42 -0.89
C LEU A 228 21.69 -15.66 -1.23
N GLY A 229 20.67 -15.53 -2.07
CA GLY A 229 19.84 -16.63 -2.55
C GLY A 229 20.62 -17.62 -3.42
N PHE A 230 21.50 -17.12 -4.28
CA PHE A 230 22.35 -17.93 -5.14
C PHE A 230 23.27 -18.86 -4.32
N PHE A 231 23.74 -18.40 -3.16
CA PHE A 231 24.54 -19.21 -2.25
C PHE A 231 23.72 -20.02 -1.23
N GLY A 232 22.38 -19.98 -1.30
CA GLY A 232 21.51 -20.71 -0.35
C GLY A 232 21.57 -20.19 1.08
N VAL A 233 21.94 -18.91 1.28
CA VAL A 233 22.12 -18.29 2.60
C VAL A 233 21.21 -17.08 2.81
N ALA A 234 20.11 -16.95 2.06
CA ALA A 234 19.24 -15.77 2.08
C ALA A 234 18.37 -15.62 3.33
N SER A 235 18.70 -16.24 4.47
CA SER A 235 17.95 -16.11 5.73
C SER A 235 17.66 -14.65 6.13
N PHE A 236 16.58 -14.42 6.89
CA PHE A 236 16.22 -13.11 7.45
C PHE A 236 17.42 -12.38 8.08
N ILE A 237 18.23 -13.08 8.88
CA ILE A 237 19.39 -12.50 9.55
C ILE A 237 20.42 -12.00 8.53
N ASN A 238 20.72 -12.77 7.48
CA ASN A 238 21.71 -12.40 6.48
C ASN A 238 21.23 -11.23 5.61
N ILE A 239 19.95 -11.20 5.25
CA ILE A 239 19.34 -10.05 4.56
C ILE A 239 19.36 -8.81 5.46
N ALA A 240 18.98 -8.94 6.73
CA ALA A 240 19.02 -7.84 7.69
C ALA A 240 20.45 -7.29 7.87
N ILE A 241 21.46 -8.17 7.96
CA ILE A 241 22.87 -7.77 7.99
C ILE A 241 23.24 -7.00 6.71
N ALA A 242 22.85 -7.49 5.52
CA ALA A 242 23.12 -6.79 4.26
C ALA A 242 22.49 -5.38 4.23
N LEU A 243 21.24 -5.24 4.65
CA LEU A 243 20.55 -3.95 4.74
C LEU A 243 21.20 -3.01 5.76
N VAL A 244 21.59 -3.52 6.93
CA VAL A 244 22.31 -2.74 7.95
C VAL A 244 23.69 -2.31 7.45
N LEU A 245 24.41 -3.15 6.71
CA LEU A 245 25.68 -2.78 6.08
C LEU A 245 25.49 -1.67 5.06
N MET A 246 24.49 -1.78 4.18
CA MET A 246 24.16 -0.72 3.20
C MET A 246 23.83 0.62 3.89
N LEU A 247 23.01 0.59 4.94
CA LEU A 247 22.68 1.78 5.74
C LEU A 247 23.92 2.35 6.45
N SER A 248 24.79 1.49 6.99
CA SER A 248 26.01 1.91 7.67
C SER A 248 26.98 2.61 6.71
N LEU A 249 27.14 2.06 5.50
CA LEU A 249 27.95 2.66 4.42
C LEU A 249 27.37 3.97 3.89
N SER A 250 26.06 4.19 4.06
CA SER A 250 25.32 5.36 3.61
C SER A 250 24.75 6.20 4.77
N ALA A 251 25.34 6.13 5.97
CA ALA A 251 24.78 6.74 7.18
C ALA A 251 24.57 8.27 7.07
N LYS A 252 25.44 8.97 6.32
CA LYS A 252 25.31 10.41 6.09
C LYS A 252 24.09 10.72 5.21
N GLU A 253 23.86 9.91 4.19
CA GLU A 253 22.70 9.98 3.30
C GLU A 253 21.42 9.62 4.06
N ALA A 254 21.44 8.60 4.93
CA ALA A 254 20.31 8.21 5.77
C ALA A 254 19.88 9.33 6.73
N LEU A 255 20.85 9.98 7.41
CA LEU A 255 20.55 11.16 8.24
C LEU A 255 19.98 12.33 7.42
N SER A 256 20.41 12.47 6.16
CA SER A 256 19.88 13.49 5.25
C SER A 256 18.45 13.17 4.83
N PHE A 257 18.14 11.90 4.59
CA PHE A 257 16.79 11.41 4.30
C PHE A 257 15.84 11.66 5.47
N LEU A 258 16.24 11.33 6.70
CA LEU A 258 15.42 11.58 7.90
C LEU A 258 15.10 13.08 8.06
N LYS A 259 16.07 13.97 7.78
CA LYS A 259 15.84 15.42 7.77
C LYS A 259 14.83 15.82 6.69
N LEU A 260 14.86 15.18 5.53
CA LEU A 260 13.92 15.44 4.44
C LEU A 260 12.49 15.07 4.81
N LEU A 261 12.28 13.99 5.57
CA LEU A 261 10.94 13.57 6.03
C LEU A 261 10.26 14.63 6.91
N ILE A 262 11.03 15.30 7.76
CA ILE A 262 10.55 16.29 8.72
C ILE A 262 10.49 17.70 8.09
N LYS A 263 11.25 17.94 7.01
CA LYS A 263 11.31 19.24 6.34
C LYS A 263 9.91 19.66 5.88
N GLU A 264 9.46 20.80 6.39
CA GLU A 264 8.19 21.40 5.95
C GLU A 264 8.34 22.04 4.57
N SER A 265 7.32 21.88 3.75
CA SER A 265 7.17 22.51 2.45
C SER A 265 7.01 24.03 2.61
N GLU A 266 7.14 24.71 1.48
CA GLU A 266 6.58 26.05 1.35
C GLU A 266 5.06 26.03 1.63
N PRO A 267 4.49 27.14 2.13
CA PRO A 267 3.05 27.26 2.31
C PRO A 267 2.32 26.92 1.01
N ILE A 268 1.28 26.10 1.11
CA ILE A 268 0.49 25.76 -0.07
C ILE A 268 -0.21 27.03 -0.57
N LYS A 269 0.15 27.46 -1.78
CA LYS A 269 -0.59 28.48 -2.52
C LYS A 269 -1.98 27.96 -2.86
N LYS A 270 -2.92 28.86 -3.14
CA LYS A 270 -4.29 28.52 -3.51
C LYS A 270 -4.31 27.48 -4.65
N VAL A 271 -4.65 26.24 -4.32
CA VAL A 271 -4.97 25.15 -5.26
C VAL A 271 -6.41 25.36 -5.69
N ASP A 272 -6.74 25.13 -6.95
CA ASP A 272 -8.13 25.26 -7.38
C ASP A 272 -8.99 24.14 -6.74
N ALA A 273 -10.26 24.45 -6.48
CA ALA A 273 -11.14 23.54 -5.74
C ALA A 273 -11.34 22.19 -6.44
N PHE A 274 -11.30 22.16 -7.78
CA PHE A 274 -11.48 20.95 -8.56
C PHE A 274 -10.22 20.07 -8.50
N SER A 275 -9.05 20.65 -8.69
CA SER A 275 -7.75 19.97 -8.52
C SER A 275 -7.61 19.40 -7.12
N MET A 276 -7.99 20.18 -6.10
CA MET A 276 -8.03 19.70 -4.72
C MET A 276 -8.99 18.52 -4.57
N PHE A 277 -10.21 18.60 -5.10
CA PHE A 277 -11.18 17.49 -5.06
C PHE A 277 -10.61 16.20 -5.68
N VAL A 278 -9.98 16.29 -6.85
CA VAL A 278 -9.40 15.12 -7.54
C VAL A 278 -8.24 14.51 -6.75
N ILE A 279 -7.31 15.34 -6.27
CA ILE A 279 -6.14 14.87 -5.49
C ILE A 279 -6.61 14.20 -4.18
N LEU A 280 -7.55 14.83 -3.49
CA LEU A 280 -8.12 14.29 -2.24
C LEU A 280 -8.89 12.99 -2.49
N GLY A 281 -9.63 12.88 -3.60
CA GLY A 281 -10.28 11.64 -4.02
C GLY A 281 -9.29 10.49 -4.24
N GLY A 282 -8.17 10.75 -4.91
CA GLY A 282 -7.09 9.76 -5.08
C GLY A 282 -6.47 9.32 -3.75
N ILE A 283 -6.21 10.26 -2.83
CA ILE A 283 -5.71 9.94 -1.47
C ILE A 283 -6.72 9.08 -0.70
N LEU A 284 -8.01 9.37 -0.83
CA LEU A 284 -9.06 8.58 -0.18
C LEU A 284 -9.07 7.15 -0.69
N ILE A 285 -9.05 6.96 -2.02
CA ILE A 285 -8.98 5.63 -2.64
C ILE A 285 -7.72 4.89 -2.15
N MET A 286 -6.58 5.58 -2.05
CA MET A 286 -5.34 4.99 -1.55
C MET A 286 -5.43 4.55 -0.08
N ALA A 287 -6.07 5.35 0.77
CA ALA A 287 -6.33 4.97 2.16
C ALA A 287 -7.28 3.77 2.26
N TYR A 288 -8.25 3.66 1.36
CA TYR A 288 -9.13 2.49 1.27
C TYR A 288 -8.39 1.23 0.85
N ASN A 289 -7.56 1.33 -0.18
CA ASN A 289 -6.74 0.21 -0.64
C ASN A 289 -5.78 -0.25 0.47
N LEU A 290 -5.22 0.69 1.24
CA LEU A 290 -4.40 0.38 2.42
C LEU A 290 -5.16 -0.45 3.45
N LEU A 291 -6.46 -0.22 3.65
CA LEU A 291 -7.28 -1.06 4.52
C LEU A 291 -7.51 -2.46 3.94
N GLY A 292 -7.71 -2.56 2.62
CA GLY A 292 -7.95 -3.82 1.91
C GLY A 292 -6.77 -4.80 1.94
N ILE A 293 -5.54 -4.29 2.14
CA ILE A 293 -4.33 -5.11 2.23
C ILE A 293 -3.96 -5.52 3.66
N ILE A 294 -4.73 -5.09 4.67
CA ILE A 294 -4.55 -5.55 6.07
C ILE A 294 -5.25 -6.90 6.24
N ARG A 295 -4.76 -7.88 5.49
CA ARG A 295 -5.26 -9.25 5.47
C ARG A 295 -4.09 -10.22 5.63
N PRO A 296 -4.29 -11.35 6.32
CA PRO A 296 -3.21 -12.31 6.56
C PRO A 296 -2.90 -13.18 5.35
N MET A 297 -3.80 -13.23 4.36
CA MET A 297 -3.68 -14.03 3.14
C MET A 297 -3.98 -13.23 1.88
N PRO A 298 -3.34 -13.54 0.74
CA PRO A 298 -3.75 -13.00 -0.55
C PRO A 298 -5.14 -13.55 -0.95
N ILE A 299 -5.91 -12.74 -1.69
CA ILE A 299 -7.21 -13.15 -2.24
C ILE A 299 -7.24 -13.03 -3.77
N GLY A 300 -6.29 -12.31 -4.35
CA GLY A 300 -6.11 -12.19 -5.78
C GLY A 300 -5.53 -13.48 -6.34
N TRP A 301 -5.99 -13.86 -7.53
CA TRP A 301 -5.51 -15.08 -8.17
C TRP A 301 -4.01 -14.99 -8.49
N ASP A 302 -3.51 -13.85 -8.96
CA ASP A 302 -2.09 -13.70 -9.25
C ASP A 302 -1.24 -13.56 -7.97
N ASP A 303 -1.78 -12.86 -6.96
CA ASP A 303 -1.12 -12.67 -5.67
C ASP A 303 -0.81 -14.01 -5.01
N SER A 304 -1.82 -14.88 -4.94
CA SER A 304 -1.73 -16.18 -4.29
C SER A 304 -0.86 -17.16 -5.07
N ASN A 305 -0.95 -17.18 -6.40
CA ASN A 305 -0.30 -18.21 -7.21
C ASN A 305 1.14 -17.85 -7.63
N TYR A 306 1.46 -16.56 -7.76
CA TYR A 306 2.75 -16.14 -8.32
C TYR A 306 3.46 -15.10 -7.47
N TYR A 307 2.82 -13.95 -7.22
CA TYR A 307 3.55 -12.77 -6.73
C TYR A 307 3.93 -12.81 -5.26
N LEU A 308 3.19 -13.57 -4.43
CA LEU A 308 3.59 -13.85 -3.04
C LEU A 308 4.18 -15.24 -2.87
N TYR A 309 3.75 -16.21 -3.70
CA TYR A 309 4.26 -17.58 -3.68
C TYR A 309 5.78 -17.63 -3.93
N ILE A 310 6.28 -16.99 -4.99
CA ILE A 310 7.72 -17.02 -5.31
C ILE A 310 8.56 -16.40 -4.16
N PRO A 311 8.23 -15.21 -3.62
CA PRO A 311 8.88 -14.66 -2.44
C PRO A 311 8.83 -15.56 -1.19
N GLU A 312 7.71 -16.22 -0.94
CA GLU A 312 7.52 -17.11 0.21
C GLU A 312 8.40 -18.35 0.10
N VAL A 313 8.39 -19.03 -1.04
CA VAL A 313 9.26 -20.19 -1.28
C VAL A 313 10.73 -19.78 -1.22
N PHE A 314 11.09 -18.60 -1.73
CA PHE A 314 12.46 -18.08 -1.61
C PHE A 314 12.87 -17.93 -0.13
N ALA A 315 11.98 -17.38 0.70
CA ALA A 315 12.23 -17.20 2.13
C ALA A 315 12.35 -18.55 2.87
N HIS A 316 11.54 -19.54 2.47
CA HIS A 316 11.57 -20.89 3.04
C HIS A 316 12.85 -21.65 2.67
N LEU A 317 13.18 -21.69 1.37
CA LEU A 317 14.39 -22.35 0.85
C LEU A 317 15.67 -21.62 1.27
N LYS A 318 15.58 -20.34 1.64
CA LYS A 318 16.71 -19.42 1.84
C LYS A 318 17.60 -19.35 0.59
N GLY A 319 17.02 -19.58 -0.57
CA GLY A 319 17.73 -19.82 -1.81
C GLY A 319 16.87 -19.50 -3.03
N LEU A 320 17.52 -19.44 -4.19
CA LEU A 320 16.81 -19.36 -5.46
C LEU A 320 16.07 -20.69 -5.71
N LEU A 321 14.87 -20.58 -6.27
CA LEU A 321 14.06 -21.69 -6.75
C LEU A 321 14.59 -22.14 -8.11
N ASP A 322 14.65 -23.45 -8.30
CA ASP A 322 15.00 -24.04 -9.59
C ASP A 322 13.83 -23.92 -10.58
N GLY A 323 14.13 -23.60 -11.85
CA GLY A 323 13.15 -23.70 -12.95
C GLY A 323 12.17 -22.54 -13.13
N VAL A 324 12.20 -21.49 -12.29
CA VAL A 324 11.22 -20.37 -12.33
C VAL A 324 11.48 -19.33 -13.44
N GLY A 325 12.29 -19.67 -14.45
CA GLY A 325 12.33 -18.93 -15.72
C GLY A 325 12.66 -17.43 -15.67
N GLY A 326 13.28 -16.92 -14.60
CA GLY A 326 13.68 -15.50 -14.51
C GLY A 326 12.70 -14.55 -13.82
N MET A 327 11.75 -15.05 -13.03
CA MET A 327 10.77 -14.25 -12.28
C MET A 327 11.33 -13.61 -10.98
N TYR A 328 12.57 -13.11 -11.00
CA TYR A 328 13.22 -12.46 -9.84
C TYR A 328 13.35 -10.95 -10.04
N ASN A 329 12.24 -10.28 -10.33
CA ASN A 329 12.20 -8.83 -10.42
C ASN A 329 11.84 -8.27 -9.04
N TRP A 330 10.60 -7.79 -8.88
CA TRP A 330 10.09 -7.26 -7.62
C TRP A 330 9.92 -8.34 -6.54
N GLU A 331 9.88 -9.61 -6.93
CA GLU A 331 9.79 -10.77 -6.06
C GLU A 331 10.93 -10.82 -5.04
N LEU A 332 12.14 -10.37 -5.41
CA LEU A 332 13.28 -10.30 -4.47
C LEU A 332 13.09 -9.23 -3.40
N VAL A 333 12.40 -8.14 -3.74
CA VAL A 333 12.06 -7.08 -2.77
C VAL A 333 10.97 -7.59 -1.83
N ASN A 334 9.94 -8.25 -2.36
CA ASN A 334 8.90 -8.90 -1.57
C ASN A 334 9.45 -9.99 -0.64
N ALA A 335 10.44 -10.76 -1.09
CA ALA A 335 11.03 -11.85 -0.30
C ALA A 335 11.63 -11.37 1.02
N ILE A 336 12.04 -10.09 1.11
CA ILE A 336 12.50 -9.48 2.37
C ILE A 336 11.36 -9.46 3.40
N ALA A 337 10.14 -9.18 2.96
CA ALA A 337 8.95 -9.13 3.79
C ALA A 337 8.29 -10.50 3.99
N SER A 338 8.55 -11.49 3.11
CA SER A 338 8.02 -12.86 3.22
C SER A 338 8.63 -13.69 4.35
N TYR A 339 9.55 -13.12 5.13
CA TYR A 339 9.94 -13.66 6.43
C TYR A 339 8.91 -13.38 7.54
N SER A 340 7.88 -12.57 7.26
CA SER A 340 6.70 -12.43 8.10
C SER A 340 5.91 -13.75 8.12
N PRO A 341 5.29 -14.13 9.25
CA PRO A 341 4.42 -15.31 9.31
C PRO A 341 3.11 -15.17 8.51
N ASP A 342 2.80 -13.97 8.03
CA ASP A 342 1.58 -13.66 7.28
C ASP A 342 1.88 -12.85 6.00
N ALA A 343 0.94 -12.87 5.04
CA ALA A 343 1.06 -12.16 3.77
C ALA A 343 0.97 -10.63 3.89
N PHE A 344 0.64 -10.13 5.08
CA PHE A 344 0.42 -8.71 5.35
C PHE A 344 1.62 -7.84 4.96
N LEU A 345 2.83 -8.19 5.41
CA LEU A 345 4.03 -7.40 5.11
C LEU A 345 4.41 -7.45 3.62
N PRO A 346 4.42 -8.62 2.95
CA PRO A 346 4.60 -8.70 1.50
C PRO A 346 3.60 -7.87 0.70
N LEU A 347 2.31 -7.93 1.05
CA LEU A 347 1.27 -7.10 0.43
C LEU A 347 1.55 -5.60 0.61
N PHE A 348 2.03 -5.20 1.79
CA PHE A 348 2.47 -3.81 2.03
C PHE A 348 3.66 -3.40 1.17
N VAL A 349 4.63 -4.28 0.94
CA VAL A 349 5.77 -4.01 0.04
C VAL A 349 5.30 -3.87 -1.41
N ASN A 350 4.36 -4.70 -1.88
CA ASN A 350 3.75 -4.53 -3.20
C ASN A 350 3.00 -3.21 -3.35
N PHE A 351 2.19 -2.86 -2.34
CA PHE A 351 1.49 -1.59 -2.32
C PHE A 351 2.46 -0.40 -2.42
N TRP A 352 3.62 -0.49 -1.75
CA TRP A 352 4.68 0.52 -1.85
C TRP A 352 5.23 0.68 -3.27
N GLY A 353 5.42 -0.41 -4.02
CA GLY A 353 5.78 -0.35 -5.44
C GLY A 353 4.79 0.47 -6.25
N GLY A 354 3.49 0.29 -5.99
CA GLY A 354 2.43 1.11 -6.61
C GLY A 354 2.53 2.60 -6.25
N ILE A 355 2.85 2.95 -5.01
CA ILE A 355 3.08 4.35 -4.61
C ILE A 355 4.27 4.94 -5.38
N LEU A 356 5.37 4.19 -5.52
CA LEU A 356 6.55 4.63 -6.25
C LEU A 356 6.23 4.89 -7.74
N ALA A 357 5.41 4.05 -8.35
CA ALA A 357 4.96 4.24 -9.72
C ALA A 357 4.14 5.52 -9.91
N LEU A 358 3.30 5.91 -8.93
CA LEU A 358 2.60 7.20 -8.97
C LEU A 358 3.56 8.38 -8.96
N VAL A 359 4.70 8.27 -8.27
CA VAL A 359 5.75 9.32 -8.29
C VAL A 359 6.36 9.42 -9.68
N VAL A 360 6.61 8.29 -10.35
CA VAL A 360 7.11 8.26 -11.74
C VAL A 360 6.08 8.84 -12.71
N ILE A 361 4.81 8.47 -12.59
CA ILE A 361 3.72 9.04 -13.40
C ILE A 361 3.65 10.57 -13.21
N TYR A 362 3.76 11.04 -11.97
CA TYR A 362 3.85 12.47 -11.68
C TYR A 362 5.04 13.12 -12.39
N LEU A 363 6.24 12.53 -12.34
CA LEU A 363 7.42 13.06 -13.01
C LEU A 363 7.29 13.08 -14.53
N VAL A 364 6.77 12.01 -15.13
CA VAL A 364 6.52 11.93 -16.57
C VAL A 364 5.48 12.97 -16.98
N ALA A 365 4.39 13.11 -16.22
CA ALA A 365 3.38 14.14 -16.46
C ALA A 365 3.98 15.56 -16.37
N ARG A 366 4.94 15.80 -15.47
CA ARG A 366 5.64 17.09 -15.33
C ARG A 366 6.44 17.49 -16.57
N LEU A 367 6.77 16.56 -17.46
CA LEU A 367 7.42 16.87 -18.74
C LEU A 367 6.50 17.66 -19.68
N ALA A 368 5.19 17.52 -19.54
CA ALA A 368 4.20 18.15 -20.41
C ALA A 368 3.20 19.07 -19.69
N LEU A 369 3.01 18.88 -18.38
CA LEU A 369 1.95 19.50 -17.59
C LEU A 369 2.51 20.30 -16.40
N GLY A 370 1.73 21.27 -15.92
CA GLY A 370 2.02 22.00 -14.69
C GLY A 370 1.97 21.09 -13.45
N LYS A 371 2.50 21.58 -12.31
CA LYS A 371 2.58 20.82 -11.06
C LYS A 371 1.23 20.26 -10.59
N GLU A 372 0.21 21.11 -10.62
CA GLU A 372 -1.15 20.76 -10.19
C GLU A 372 -1.77 19.70 -11.10
N GLN A 373 -1.70 19.90 -12.43
CA GLN A 373 -2.24 18.95 -13.40
C GLN A 373 -1.48 17.61 -13.37
N SER A 374 -0.19 17.62 -13.06
CA SER A 374 0.61 16.39 -12.91
C SER A 374 0.19 15.59 -11.68
N LEU A 375 -0.09 16.26 -10.56
CA LEU A 375 -0.63 15.60 -9.35
C LEU A 375 -2.03 15.03 -9.61
N MET A 376 -2.89 15.80 -10.28
CA MET A 376 -4.20 15.29 -10.70
C MET A 376 -4.07 14.07 -11.62
N SER A 377 -3.11 14.07 -12.53
CA SER A 377 -2.90 12.95 -13.46
C SER A 377 -2.52 11.67 -12.72
N ALA A 378 -1.61 11.76 -11.73
CA ALA A 378 -1.29 10.63 -10.87
C ALA A 378 -2.50 10.16 -10.04
N ALA A 379 -3.29 11.09 -9.48
CA ALA A 379 -4.50 10.77 -8.72
C ALA A 379 -5.59 10.10 -9.57
N ILE A 380 -5.83 10.60 -10.80
CA ILE A 380 -6.77 10.03 -11.75
C ILE A 380 -6.31 8.64 -12.19
N PHE A 381 -5.01 8.47 -12.48
CA PHE A 381 -4.45 7.18 -12.84
C PHE A 381 -4.71 6.15 -11.74
N TYR A 382 -4.43 6.49 -10.48
CA TYR A 382 -4.66 5.60 -9.35
C TYR A 382 -6.14 5.28 -9.13
N ALA A 383 -7.04 6.19 -9.53
CA ALA A 383 -8.48 6.00 -9.45
C ALA A 383 -9.06 5.16 -10.61
N PHE A 384 -8.26 4.70 -11.58
CA PHE A 384 -8.77 3.78 -12.59
C PHE A 384 -9.18 2.44 -11.95
N PRO A 385 -10.35 1.87 -12.31
CA PRO A 385 -10.83 0.62 -11.72
C PRO A 385 -9.81 -0.54 -11.78
N SER A 386 -9.07 -0.65 -12.89
CA SER A 386 -8.01 -1.66 -13.02
C SER A 386 -6.85 -1.43 -12.06
N VAL A 387 -6.37 -0.20 -11.91
CA VAL A 387 -5.30 0.15 -10.97
C VAL A 387 -5.75 -0.03 -9.53
N MET A 388 -6.99 0.34 -9.22
CA MET A 388 -7.59 0.12 -7.90
C MET A 388 -7.67 -1.37 -7.55
N PHE A 389 -8.17 -2.19 -8.48
CA PHE A 389 -8.22 -3.64 -8.33
C PHE A 389 -6.82 -4.20 -8.10
N GLN A 390 -5.85 -3.78 -8.93
CA GLN A 390 -4.45 -4.19 -8.81
C GLN A 390 -3.72 -3.65 -7.58
N SER A 391 -4.27 -2.65 -6.88
CA SER A 391 -3.65 -2.05 -5.70
C SER A 391 -4.31 -2.48 -4.39
N SER A 392 -5.34 -3.34 -4.43
CA SER A 392 -6.11 -3.73 -3.24
C SER A 392 -6.59 -5.19 -3.23
N MET A 393 -6.99 -5.73 -4.36
CA MET A 393 -7.57 -7.08 -4.45
C MET A 393 -6.55 -8.08 -4.98
N ASP A 394 -5.90 -7.73 -6.10
CA ASP A 394 -4.92 -8.57 -6.81
C ASP A 394 -3.66 -7.73 -7.01
N LEU A 395 -2.88 -7.55 -5.93
CA LEU A 395 -1.59 -6.84 -5.85
C LEU A 395 -0.50 -7.42 -6.76
N LYS A 396 -0.71 -7.21 -8.06
CA LYS A 396 0.25 -7.54 -9.11
C LYS A 396 1.53 -6.72 -8.98
N ASN A 397 2.63 -7.35 -9.33
CA ASN A 397 3.93 -6.67 -9.41
C ASN A 397 4.00 -5.67 -10.58
N ASP A 398 3.03 -5.65 -11.51
CA ASP A 398 2.98 -4.73 -12.66
C ASP A 398 3.20 -3.26 -12.27
N MET A 399 2.53 -2.83 -11.20
CA MET A 399 2.64 -1.48 -10.68
C MET A 399 4.04 -1.20 -10.14
N ALA A 400 4.67 -2.17 -9.49
CA ALA A 400 6.03 -2.03 -9.01
C ALA A 400 7.07 -2.08 -10.14
N LEU A 401 6.80 -2.82 -11.23
CA LEU A 401 7.62 -2.87 -12.44
C LEU A 401 7.52 -1.60 -13.29
N LEU A 402 6.42 -0.84 -13.15
CA LEU A 402 6.27 0.48 -13.78
C LEU A 402 7.21 1.52 -13.17
N PHE A 403 7.61 1.34 -11.90
CA PHE A 403 8.62 2.15 -11.24
C PHE A 403 10.03 1.70 -11.66
#